data_AF-A0A9K3N9D7-F1
#
_entry.id   AF-A0A9K3N9D7-F1
#
_cell.length_a   1.000
_cell.length_b   1.000
_cell.length_c   1.000
_cell.angle_alpha   90.00
_cell.angle_beta   90.00
_cell.angle_gamma   90.00
#
_symmetry.space_group_name_H-M   'P 1'
#
loop_
_entity.id
_entity.type
_entity.pdbx_description
1 polymer ?
#
loop_
_entity_poly.entity_id
_entity_poly.type
_entity_poly.pdbx_seq_one_letter_code
_entity_poly.pdbx_strand_id
1 'polypeptide(L)'
;MFLMQETSKKAKKVRAHHKYNHHLSRKGYARLTTEIMQETGLEEEEIDRAMLWKRARELKIGGFDSDVQVVVDRIVDLVRLVG
;
A
#
# COMPACT_ATOMS: atom_id res chain seq x y z
N MET A 1 -26.51 -16.16 2.84
CA MET A 1 -25.20 -16.74 3.23
C MET A 1 -24.37 -17.23 2.04
N PHE A 2 -24.95 -17.89 1.04
CA PHE A 2 -24.24 -18.44 -0.13
C PHE A 2 -23.56 -17.37 -1.02
N LEU A 3 -24.24 -16.25 -1.30
CA LEU A 3 -23.69 -15.15 -2.11
C LEU A 3 -22.44 -14.47 -1.50
N MET A 4 -22.36 -14.40 -0.17
CA MET A 4 -21.19 -13.83 0.53
C MET A 4 -19.95 -14.73 0.43
N GLN A 5 -20.15 -16.05 0.38
CA GLN A 5 -19.03 -16.99 0.20
C GLN A 5 -18.47 -16.92 -1.23
N GLU A 6 -19.35 -16.84 -2.23
CA GLU A 6 -18.94 -16.76 -3.64
C GLU A 6 -18.23 -15.44 -3.97
N THR A 7 -18.73 -14.32 -3.43
CA THR A 7 -18.05 -13.02 -3.55
C THR A 7 -16.67 -13.02 -2.89
N SER A 8 -16.54 -13.60 -1.70
CA SER A 8 -15.26 -13.76 -0.99
C SER A 8 -14.26 -14.60 -1.79
N LYS A 9 -14.68 -15.74 -2.35
CA LYS A 9 -13.84 -16.60 -3.19
C LYS A 9 -13.34 -15.87 -4.44
N LYS A 10 -14.22 -15.14 -5.14
CA LYS A 10 -13.86 -14.33 -6.31
C LYS A 10 -12.81 -13.27 -5.95
N ALA A 11 -13.03 -12.54 -4.85
CA ALA A 11 -12.08 -11.52 -4.39
C ALA A 11 -10.72 -12.12 -3.97
N LYS A 12 -10.69 -13.33 -3.39
CA LYS A 12 -9.44 -14.05 -3.10
C LYS A 12 -8.69 -14.45 -4.38
N LYS A 13 -9.40 -14.97 -5.39
CA LYS A 13 -8.80 -15.31 -6.69
C LYS A 13 -8.17 -14.08 -7.36
N VAL A 14 -8.89 -12.96 -7.40
CA VAL A 14 -8.34 -11.71 -7.96
C VAL A 14 -7.08 -11.27 -7.20
N ARG A 15 -7.10 -11.26 -5.86
CA ARG A 15 -5.92 -10.91 -5.05
C ARG A 15 -4.72 -11.83 -5.26
N ALA A 16 -4.95 -13.12 -5.54
CA ALA A 16 -3.88 -14.08 -5.81
C ALA A 16 -3.10 -13.76 -7.10
N HIS A 17 -3.68 -12.99 -8.03
CA HIS A 17 -2.98 -12.56 -9.24
C HIS A 17 -2.12 -11.31 -9.04
N HIS A 18 -2.28 -10.58 -7.94
CA HIS A 18 -1.48 -9.40 -7.66
C HIS A 18 -0.19 -9.79 -6.92
N LYS A 19 0.96 -9.48 -7.54
CA LYS A 19 2.27 -9.78 -6.95
C LYS A 19 2.51 -9.04 -5.64
N TYR A 20 2.31 -7.72 -5.65
CA TYR A 20 2.55 -6.87 -4.48
C TYR A 20 1.21 -6.43 -3.88
N ASN A 21 0.56 -7.30 -3.12
CA ASN A 21 -0.69 -6.95 -2.43
C ASN A 21 -0.45 -5.87 -1.37
N HIS A 22 -1.39 -4.94 -1.21
CA HIS A 22 -1.40 -3.97 -0.10
C HIS A 22 -1.95 -4.58 1.20
N HIS A 23 -1.56 -3.99 2.34
CA HIS A 23 -1.95 -4.39 3.69
C HIS A 23 -2.98 -3.44 4.33
N LEU A 24 -3.77 -2.74 3.50
CA LEU A 24 -4.74 -1.74 3.93
C LEU A 24 -6.08 -2.30 4.43
N SER A 25 -6.34 -3.61 4.30
CA SER A 25 -7.62 -4.20 4.72
C SER A 25 -8.83 -3.41 4.19
N ARG A 26 -9.76 -2.99 5.06
CA ARG A 26 -10.93 -2.14 4.74
C ARG A 26 -10.66 -0.64 4.75
N LYS A 27 -9.44 -0.21 5.10
CA LYS A 27 -9.06 1.21 5.21
C LYS A 27 -9.06 1.90 3.84
N GLY A 28 -8.52 1.22 2.82
CA GLY A 28 -8.34 1.78 1.48
C GLY A 28 -7.34 2.94 1.45
N TYR A 29 -7.18 3.54 0.26
CA TYR A 29 -6.21 4.63 0.05
C TYR A 29 -6.68 5.97 0.62
N ALA A 30 -7.98 6.31 0.53
CA ALA A 30 -8.47 7.59 1.05
C ALA A 30 -8.14 7.79 2.54
N ARG A 31 -8.40 6.77 3.36
CA ARG A 31 -8.06 6.82 4.79
C ARG A 31 -6.57 6.67 5.06
N LEU A 32 -5.81 6.03 4.17
CA LEU A 32 -4.34 6.05 4.24
C LEU A 32 -3.81 7.46 4.05
N THR A 33 -4.30 8.19 3.05
CA THR A 33 -3.90 9.58 2.79
C THR A 33 -4.17 10.44 4.02
N THR A 34 -5.38 10.38 4.59
CA THR A 34 -5.70 11.13 5.82
C THR A 34 -4.78 10.80 6.99
N GLU A 35 -4.42 9.52 7.19
CA GLU A 35 -3.50 9.11 8.24
C GLU A 35 -2.08 9.67 8.01
N ILE A 36 -1.60 9.68 6.76
CA ILE A 36 -0.29 10.27 6.42
C ILE A 36 -0.30 11.78 6.68
N MET A 37 -1.35 12.50 6.26
CA MET A 37 -1.50 13.94 6.52
C MET A 37 -1.46 14.22 8.03
N GLN A 38 -2.19 13.44 8.83
CA GLN A 38 -2.22 13.60 10.29
C GLN A 38 -0.86 13.32 10.96
N GLU A 39 -0.12 12.34 10.47
CA GLU A 39 1.18 11.95 11.04
C GLU A 39 2.32 12.91 10.65
N THR A 40 2.26 13.48 9.46
CA THR A 40 3.38 14.23 8.86
C THR A 40 3.14 15.73 8.75
N GLY A 41 1.87 16.16 8.80
CA GLY A 41 1.46 17.53 8.53
C GLY A 41 1.45 17.91 7.05
N LEU A 42 1.66 16.95 6.14
CA LEU A 42 1.59 17.18 4.70
C LEU A 42 0.15 17.37 4.23
N GLU A 43 -0.03 18.19 3.20
CA GLU A 43 -1.28 18.28 2.44
C GLU A 43 -1.40 17.14 1.42
N GLU A 44 -2.61 16.89 0.92
CA GLU A 44 -2.86 15.79 -0.01
C GLU A 44 -2.04 15.91 -1.30
N GLU A 45 -1.82 17.13 -1.80
CA GLU A 45 -1.04 17.42 -3.00
C GLU A 45 0.46 17.14 -2.84
N GLU A 46 0.96 17.12 -1.60
CA GLU A 46 2.35 16.82 -1.27
C GLU A 46 2.60 15.32 -1.11
N ILE A 47 1.52 14.52 -0.97
CA ILE A 47 1.60 13.08 -0.81
C ILE A 47 1.68 12.42 -2.19
N ASP A 48 2.90 12.09 -2.61
CA ASP A 48 3.11 11.42 -3.88
C ASP A 48 2.62 9.95 -3.88
N ARG A 49 2.45 9.42 -5.10
CA ARG A 49 1.97 8.04 -5.31
C ARG A 49 2.95 6.98 -4.81
N ALA A 50 4.25 7.26 -4.80
CA ALA A 50 5.27 6.33 -4.33
C ALA A 50 5.24 6.20 -2.80
N MET A 51 5.05 7.31 -2.07
CA MET A 51 4.81 7.33 -0.63
C MET A 51 3.56 6.51 -0.28
N LEU A 52 2.44 6.74 -0.96
CA LEU A 52 1.22 5.94 -0.77
C LEU A 52 1.46 4.46 -1.05
N TRP A 53 2.16 4.13 -2.14
CA TRP A 53 2.43 2.75 -2.50
C TRP A 53 3.28 2.03 -1.46
N LYS A 54 4.31 2.70 -0.91
CA LYS A 54 5.15 2.21 0.18
C LYS A 54 4.33 1.99 1.45
N ARG A 55 3.69 3.04 1.98
CA ARG A 55 2.90 2.95 3.23
C ARG A 55 1.77 1.93 3.13
N ALA A 56 1.17 1.74 1.95
CA ALA A 56 0.14 0.73 1.74
C ALA A 56 0.63 -0.71 1.87
N ARG A 57 1.94 -0.96 1.80
CA ARG A 57 2.56 -2.30 1.88
C ARG A 57 3.44 -2.50 3.10
N GLU A 58 3.47 -1.53 4.00
CA GLU A 58 4.15 -1.65 5.27
C GLU A 58 3.44 -2.70 6.14
N LEU A 59 4.23 -3.58 6.76
CA LEU A 59 3.71 -4.59 7.66
C LEU A 59 3.34 -3.96 9.01
N LYS A 60 2.40 -4.57 9.73
CA LYS A 60 1.99 -4.07 11.06
C LYS A 60 3.15 -4.03 12.08
N ILE A 61 4.16 -4.89 11.91
CA ILE A 61 5.36 -4.96 12.74
C ILE A 61 6.48 -4.03 12.25
N GLY A 62 6.22 -3.21 11.22
CA GLY A 62 7.22 -2.47 10.48
C GLY A 62 7.87 -3.28 9.36
N GLY A 63 8.50 -2.59 8.41
CA GLY A 63 9.16 -3.20 7.26
C GLY A 63 8.19 -3.69 6.18
N PHE A 64 8.70 -4.54 5.28
CA PHE A 64 8.01 -4.98 4.06
C PHE A 64 8.20 -6.48 3.83
N ASP A 65 7.30 -7.07 3.04
CA ASP A 65 7.55 -8.40 2.46
C ASP A 65 8.85 -8.37 1.63
N SER A 66 9.59 -9.48 1.61
CA SER A 66 10.94 -9.53 1.01
C SER A 66 11.00 -9.08 -0.46
N ASP A 67 9.98 -9.40 -1.26
CA ASP A 67 9.90 -9.01 -2.67
C ASP A 67 9.44 -7.55 -2.85
N VAL A 68 8.65 -7.04 -1.90
CA VAL A 68 8.26 -5.63 -1.83
C VAL A 68 9.46 -4.76 -1.45
N GLN A 69 10.30 -5.20 -0.52
CA GLN A 69 11.49 -4.46 -0.07
C GLN A 69 12.38 -4.04 -1.25
N VAL A 70 12.62 -4.94 -2.22
CA VAL A 70 13.40 -4.64 -3.43
C VAL A 70 12.82 -3.46 -4.22
N VAL A 71 11.49 -3.36 -4.29
CA VAL A 71 10.81 -2.25 -4.98
C VAL A 71 10.89 -0.96 -4.17
N VAL A 72 10.75 -1.05 -2.85
CA VAL A 72 10.89 0.09 -1.93
C VAL A 72 12.29 0.68 -2.04
N ASP A 73 13.32 -0.16 -2.02
CA ASP A 73 14.72 0.26 -2.15
C ASP A 73 14.94 0.95 -3.50
N ARG A 74 14.40 0.39 -4.58
CA ARG A 74 14.47 1.00 -5.91
C ARG A 74 13.77 2.36 -5.97
N ILE A 75 12.62 2.52 -5.32
CA ILE A 75 11.92 3.81 -5.23
C ILE A 75 12.81 4.82 -4.49
N VAL A 76 13.41 4.44 -3.36
CA VAL A 76 14.27 5.32 -2.56
C VAL A 76 15.50 5.75 -3.36
N ASP A 77 16.14 4.82 -4.06
CA ASP A 77 17.29 5.11 -4.91
C ASP A 77 16.93 6.09 -6.03
N LEU A 78 15.77 5.89 -6.67
CA LEU A 78 15.32 6.79 -7.73
C LEU A 78 15.06 8.19 -7.19
N VAL A 79 14.35 8.34 -6.07
CA VAL A 79 14.07 9.65 -5.46
C VAL A 79 15.37 10.40 -5.14
N ARG A 80 16.41 9.69 -4.67
CA ARG A 80 17.73 10.27 -4.38
C ARG A 80 18.51 10.72 -5.62
N LEU A 81 18.17 10.22 -6.81
CA LEU A 81 18.85 10.59 -8.06
C LEU A 81 18.21 11.78 -8.77
N VAL A 82 16.96 12.13 -8.42
CA VAL A 82 16.22 13.26 -9.04
C VAL A 82 16.17 14.50 -8.14
N GLY A 83 16.51 14.37 -6.85
CA GLY A 83 16.65 15.48 -5.90
C GLY A 83 18.10 15.91 -5.74
#